data_AF-A0A182FJL3-F1
#
_entry.id   AF-A0A182FJL3-F1
#
_cell.length_a   1.000
_cell.length_b   1.000
_cell.length_c   1.000
_cell.angle_alpha   90.00
_cell.angle_beta   90.00
_cell.angle_gamma   90.00
#
_symmetry.space_group_name_H-M   'P 1'
#
loop_
_entity.id
_entity.type
_entity.pdbx_description
1 polymer ?
#
loop_
_entity_poly.entity_id
_entity_poly.type
_entity_poly.pdbx_seq_one_letter_code
_entity_poly.pdbx_strand_id
1 'polypeptide(L)'
;MSCKNVAHLILRNRQFSRTATASSGEVAEGYKQLKHLQAKFQKPDGKPVFLKGGAMDNALFSLTMALSLVGLAGIGKLFYELSYPKKE
;
A
#
# COMPACT_ATOMS: atom_id res chain seq x y z
N MET A 1 -46.35 28.63 5.83
CA MET A 1 -45.63 27.79 4.85
C MET A 1 -45.63 26.34 5.35
N SER A 2 -46.08 25.38 4.53
CA SER A 2 -46.24 23.98 4.94
C SER A 2 -44.89 23.26 5.06
N CYS A 3 -44.65 22.58 6.18
CA CYS A 3 -43.40 21.86 6.48
C CYS A 3 -43.03 20.82 5.41
N LYS A 4 -44.03 20.30 4.67
CA LYS A 4 -43.84 19.38 3.54
C LYS A 4 -43.06 20.02 2.38
N ASN A 5 -43.27 21.31 2.14
CA ASN A 5 -42.61 22.04 1.06
C ASN A 5 -41.15 22.37 1.41
N VAL A 6 -40.86 22.57 2.70
CA VAL A 6 -39.49 22.82 3.22
C VAL A 6 -38.65 21.54 3.17
N ALA A 7 -39.22 20.40 3.58
CA ALA A 7 -38.53 19.10 3.50
C ALA A 7 -38.18 18.72 2.05
N HIS A 8 -39.10 18.94 1.11
CA HIS A 8 -38.84 18.74 -0.31
C HIS A 8 -37.73 19.66 -0.85
N LEU A 9 -37.67 20.90 -0.38
CA LEU A 9 -36.65 21.87 -0.79
C LEU A 9 -35.25 21.46 -0.29
N ILE A 10 -35.15 20.95 0.95
CA ILE A 10 -33.89 20.46 1.55
C ILE A 10 -33.39 19.18 0.84
N LEU A 11 -34.29 18.29 0.44
CA LEU A 11 -33.94 17.08 -0.33
C LEU A 11 -33.50 17.39 -1.77
N ARG A 12 -34.03 18.46 -2.39
CA ARG A 12 -33.71 18.83 -3.77
C ARG A 12 -32.38 19.58 -3.93
N ASN A 13 -31.84 20.14 -2.85
CA ASN A 13 -30.60 20.93 -2.87
C ASN A 13 -29.33 20.10 -2.60
N ARG A 14 -29.42 18.78 -2.49
CA ARG A 14 -28.24 17.89 -2.51
C ARG A 14 -27.77 17.68 -3.94
N GLN A 15 -27.35 18.76 -4.58
CA GLN A 15 -26.49 18.69 -5.74
C GLN A 15 -25.11 18.28 -5.21
N PHE A 16 -24.87 16.98 -5.05
CA PHE A 16 -23.52 16.46 -4.91
C PHE A 16 -22.70 17.05 -6.06
N SER A 17 -21.58 17.70 -5.76
CA SER A 17 -20.65 18.20 -6.78
C SER A 17 -20.35 17.07 -7.76
N ARG A 18 -20.99 17.13 -8.93
CA ARG A 18 -20.65 16.25 -10.06
C ARG A 18 -19.44 16.92 -10.68
N THR A 19 -18.24 16.49 -10.31
CA THR A 19 -17.05 16.84 -11.07
C THR A 19 -17.32 16.45 -12.52
N ALA A 20 -17.19 17.40 -13.45
CA ALA A 20 -17.42 17.14 -14.87
C ALA A 20 -16.60 15.91 -15.26
N THR A 21 -17.25 14.90 -15.85
CA THR A 21 -16.55 13.78 -16.48
C THR A 21 -15.57 14.41 -17.45
N ALA A 22 -14.27 14.16 -17.27
CA ALA A 22 -13.26 14.70 -18.17
C ALA A 22 -13.70 14.43 -19.61
N SER A 23 -13.79 15.51 -20.39
CA SER A 23 -14.16 15.52 -21.81
C SER A 23 -13.52 14.33 -22.54
N SER A 24 -14.28 13.71 -23.44
CA SER A 24 -13.99 12.50 -24.22
C SER A 24 -12.78 12.63 -25.18
N GLY A 25 -11.64 13.11 -24.69
CA GLY A 25 -10.35 13.07 -25.36
C GLY A 25 -9.61 11.77 -25.04
N GLU A 26 -8.60 11.45 -25.86
CA GLU A 26 -7.74 10.30 -25.65
C GLU A 26 -7.06 10.37 -24.27
N VAL A 27 -7.27 9.35 -23.44
CA VAL A 27 -6.67 9.24 -22.11
C VAL A 27 -5.15 9.18 -22.26
N ALA A 28 -4.42 10.11 -21.64
CA ALA A 28 -2.96 10.13 -21.73
C ALA A 28 -2.37 8.78 -21.27
N GLU A 29 -1.36 8.30 -22.00
CA GLU A 29 -0.74 6.97 -21.83
C GLU A 29 -0.39 6.62 -20.38
N GLY A 30 0.08 7.60 -19.59
CA GLY A 30 0.38 7.39 -18.17
C GLY A 30 -0.81 6.90 -17.33
N TYR A 31 -2.03 7.37 -17.61
CA TYR A 31 -3.23 6.92 -16.90
C TYR A 31 -3.61 5.48 -17.23
N LYS A 32 -3.30 5.01 -18.44
CA LYS A 32 -3.51 3.60 -18.82
C LYS A 32 -2.62 2.70 -17.96
N GLN A 33 -1.34 3.03 -17.83
CA GLN A 33 -0.40 2.30 -16.98
C GLN A 33 -0.80 2.29 -15.51
N LEU A 34 -1.24 3.44 -14.99
CA LEU A 34 -1.75 3.55 -13.61
C LEU A 34 -2.93 2.62 -13.36
N LYS A 35 -3.88 2.51 -14.29
CA LYS A 35 -5.03 1.63 -14.16
C LYS A 35 -4.63 0.15 -14.11
N HIS A 36 -3.63 -0.25 -14.91
CA HIS A 36 -3.07 -1.60 -14.85
C HIS A 36 -2.40 -1.88 -13.51
N LEU A 37 -1.65 -0.91 -12.98
CA LEU A 37 -0.99 -1.02 -11.69
C LEU A 37 -2.01 -1.09 -10.54
N GLN A 38 -3.05 -0.25 -10.57
CA GLN A 38 -4.16 -0.30 -9.63
C GLN A 38 -4.83 -1.67 -9.64
N ALA A 39 -5.14 -2.23 -10.81
CA ALA A 39 -5.73 -3.57 -10.91
C ALA A 39 -4.84 -4.64 -10.28
N LYS A 40 -3.52 -4.58 -10.50
CA LYS A 40 -2.54 -5.49 -9.88
C LYS A 40 -2.53 -5.37 -8.35
N PHE A 41 -2.43 -4.15 -7.83
CA PHE A 41 -2.32 -3.89 -6.38
C PHE A 41 -3.67 -3.89 -5.64
N GLN A 42 -4.81 -3.91 -6.33
CA GLN A 42 -6.14 -4.02 -5.72
C GLN A 42 -6.76 -5.43 -5.82
N LYS A 43 -6.07 -6.38 -6.47
CA LYS A 43 -6.52 -7.78 -6.53
C LYS A 43 -6.80 -8.32 -5.11
N PRO A 44 -7.95 -8.96 -4.85
CA PRO A 44 -8.29 -9.50 -3.53
C PRO A 44 -7.64 -10.88 -3.33
N ASP A 45 -6.30 -10.91 -3.27
CA ASP A 45 -5.49 -12.13 -3.12
C ASP A 45 -5.01 -12.38 -1.68
N GLY A 46 -5.42 -11.54 -0.73
CA GLY A 46 -5.05 -11.64 0.69
C GLY A 46 -3.58 -11.32 0.99
N LYS A 47 -2.78 -10.95 -0.03
CA LYS A 47 -1.37 -10.61 0.19
C LYS A 47 -1.25 -9.22 0.82
N PRO A 48 -0.33 -9.04 1.78
CA PRO A 48 -0.03 -7.70 2.28
C PRO A 48 0.61 -6.85 1.17
N VAL A 49 0.50 -5.52 1.29
CA VAL A 49 0.92 -4.57 0.24
C VAL A 49 2.38 -4.76 -0.20
N PHE A 50 3.28 -5.12 0.72
CA PHE A 50 4.71 -5.30 0.46
C PHE A 50 5.08 -6.62 -0.25
N LEU A 51 4.12 -7.52 -0.49
CA LEU A 51 4.32 -8.75 -1.29
C LEU A 51 3.45 -8.78 -2.56
N LYS A 52 2.73 -7.68 -2.83
CA LYS A 52 1.72 -7.64 -3.89
C LYS A 52 2.30 -7.37 -5.28
N GLY A 53 3.54 -6.87 -5.35
CA GLY A 53 4.32 -6.72 -6.58
C GLY A 53 4.75 -8.06 -7.20
N GLY A 54 4.78 -9.15 -6.42
CA GLY A 54 4.94 -10.52 -6.91
C GLY A 54 6.25 -11.18 -6.47
N ALA A 55 6.86 -11.98 -7.34
CA ALA A 55 8.03 -12.80 -6.99
C ALA A 55 9.26 -11.98 -6.55
N MET A 56 9.47 -10.81 -7.16
CA MET A 56 10.59 -9.93 -6.81
C MET A 56 10.49 -9.43 -5.37
N ASP A 57 9.29 -9.04 -4.92
CA ASP A 57 9.05 -8.62 -3.54
C ASP A 57 9.38 -9.76 -2.55
N ASN A 58 9.02 -11.00 -2.89
CA ASN A 58 9.31 -12.16 -2.05
C ASN A 58 10.81 -12.45 -1.95
N ALA A 59 11.53 -12.34 -3.07
CA ALA A 59 12.98 -12.52 -3.09
C ALA A 59 13.68 -11.44 -2.27
N LEU A 60 13.29 -10.17 -2.44
CA LEU A 60 13.86 -9.06 -1.71
C LEU A 60 13.57 -9.16 -0.22
N PHE A 61 12.33 -9.46 0.17
CA PHE A 61 11.95 -9.66 1.56
C PHE A 61 12.75 -10.79 2.22
N SER A 62 12.86 -11.95 1.55
CA SER A 62 13.60 -13.10 2.06
C SER A 62 15.09 -12.80 2.24
N LEU A 63 15.69 -12.10 1.27
CA LEU A 63 17.09 -11.68 1.35
C LEU A 63 17.32 -10.72 2.52
N THR A 64 16.46 -9.70 2.68
CA THR A 64 16.55 -8.76 3.79
C THR A 64 16.42 -9.47 5.14
N MET A 65 15.46 -10.38 5.27
CA MET A 65 15.28 -11.20 6.48
C MET A 65 16.54 -12.01 6.79
N ALA A 66 17.09 -12.71 5.81
CA ALA A 66 18.31 -13.51 6.00
C ALA A 66 19.48 -12.64 6.49
N LEU A 67 19.71 -11.49 5.84
CA LEU A 67 20.77 -10.56 6.24
C LEU A 67 20.55 -10.02 7.65
N SER A 68 19.31 -9.68 8.03
CA SER A 68 19.00 -9.22 9.39
C SER A 68 19.29 -10.30 10.45
N LEU A 69 18.94 -11.57 10.20
CA LEU A 69 19.24 -12.65 11.14
C LEU A 69 20.74 -12.90 11.28
N VAL A 70 21.48 -12.88 10.17
CA VAL A 70 22.94 -12.99 10.18
C VAL A 70 23.56 -11.84 10.98
N GLY A 71 23.07 -10.62 10.78
CA GLY A 71 23.49 -9.45 11.55
C GLY A 71 23.23 -9.60 13.05
N LEU A 72 22.02 -10.04 13.44
CA LEU A 72 21.68 -10.29 14.84
C LEU A 72 22.53 -11.39 15.47
N ALA A 73 22.82 -12.47 14.75
CA ALA A 73 23.70 -13.53 15.21
C ALA A 73 25.15 -13.02 15.40
N GLY A 74 25.64 -12.20 14.47
CA GLY A 74 26.96 -11.56 14.57
C GLY A 74 27.07 -10.64 15.78
N ILE A 75 26.03 -9.84 16.05
CA ILE A 75 25.94 -9.00 17.24
C ILE A 75 25.93 -9.87 18.50
N GLY A 76 25.12 -10.93 18.55
CA GLY A 76 25.09 -11.85 19.69
C GLY A 76 26.44 -12.49 19.97
N LYS A 77 27.14 -12.95 18.93
CA LYS A 77 28.51 -13.47 19.04
C LYS A 77 29.47 -12.42 19.60
N LEU A 78 29.42 -11.19 19.08
CA LEU A 78 30.26 -10.09 19.55
C LEU A 78 30.02 -9.80 21.04
N PHE A 79 28.76 -9.69 21.45
CA PHE A 79 28.41 -9.50 22.86
C PHE A 79 28.93 -10.64 23.74
N TYR A 80 28.82 -11.89 23.29
CA TYR A 80 29.33 -13.04 24.03
C TYR A 80 30.86 -12.99 24.21
N GLU A 81 31.60 -12.73 23.12
CA GLU A 81 33.07 -12.63 23.16
C GLU A 81 33.57 -11.47 24.03
N LEU A 82 32.83 -10.36 24.09
CA LEU A 82 33.16 -9.22 24.94
C LEU A 82 32.75 -9.42 26.40
N SER A 83 31.71 -10.23 26.67
CA SER A 83 31.21 -10.47 28.03
C SER A 83 32.00 -11.55 28.75
N TYR A 84 32.53 -12.55 28.03
CA TYR A 84 33.23 -13.67 28.61
C TYR A 84 34.68 -13.72 28.12
N PRO A 85 35.67 -13.69 29.03
CA PRO A 85 37.07 -13.79 28.65
C PRO A 85 37.35 -15.13 28.00
N LYS A 86 38.16 -15.12 26.95
CA LYS A 86 38.66 -16.35 26.32
C LYS A 86 39.51 -17.09 27.35
N LYS A 87 39.20 -18.37 27.54
CA LYS A 87 40.07 -19.26 28.32
C LYS A 87 41.27 -19.54 27.43
N GLU A 88 42.46 -19.17 27.89
CA GLU A 88 43.72 -19.61 27.29
C GLU A 88 43.90 -21.12 27.46
#